data_AF-A0A948AGZ0-F1
#
_entry.id   AF-A0A948AGZ0-F1
#
_cell.length_a   1.000
_cell.length_b   1.000
_cell.length_c   1.000
_cell.angle_alpha   90.00
_cell.angle_beta   90.00
_cell.angle_gamma   90.00
#
_symmetry.space_group_name_H-M   'P 1'
#
loop_
_entity.id
_entity.type
_entity.pdbx_description
1 polymer ?
#
loop_
_entity_poly.entity_id
_entity_poly.type
_entity_poly.pdbx_seq_one_letter_code
_entity_poly.pdbx_strand_id
1 'polypeptide(L)'
;MSLLTLREHETFAIGDAFCADGKKSVTHDQADALDKLSKRLASAKGGLFTHANRTTLKARQYVGVVQLGAEAIEVIPKIDGLNDLSARINLFRMLARTRWLEIHEADLARLAAQNLNILEIFIRLFCDKLFAEVHRGLVSRYERQSDNLPTLRGKLLTGLQATLNAFQPERFQCEFDEFTVDTPLNRVLKTTVRYLRRVTRHSDNARRLAELDFTLEGVRDVAVAALEWHRLHFDRANRRYESLLSMARMILQNRTQDVTAGGLDGFSLLFDMNELFEEYIGEVARAALTPQGWQVVLQGPSYSLLQDVDTGAGKFQTRPDITGFRDGKPDWIIDTKWKRLDEDECNQGIAQADVYQMLGYAHRYDVRDVILLYPHQAGIDGEAGLQRRFRILGNTPGAAEQFIHVASVELADLSTVPEQLRCLVNTAISSHTRPVALVA
;
A
#
# COMPACT_ATOMS: atom_id res chain seq x y z
N MET A 1 5.35 25.18 -6.18
CA MET A 1 4.12 24.50 -5.73
C MET A 1 3.98 24.78 -4.25
N SER A 2 2.83 25.28 -3.80
CA SER A 2 2.57 25.41 -2.36
C SER A 2 2.26 24.02 -1.80
N LEU A 3 3.04 23.59 -0.80
CA LEU A 3 2.93 22.27 -0.19
C LEU A 3 2.69 22.44 1.31
N LEU A 4 1.68 21.74 1.83
CA LEU A 4 1.42 21.60 3.25
C LEU A 4 1.82 20.18 3.67
N THR A 5 2.90 20.04 4.43
CA THR A 5 3.31 18.75 5.01
C THR A 5 2.74 18.60 6.43
N LEU A 6 2.06 17.48 6.65
CA LEU A 6 1.44 17.06 7.91
C LEU A 6 2.00 15.72 8.34
N ARG A 7 2.07 15.45 9.64
CA ARG A 7 2.20 14.08 10.16
C ARG A 7 0.82 13.46 10.34
N GLU A 8 0.75 12.13 10.33
CA GLU A 8 -0.49 11.42 10.70
C GLU A 8 -1.02 11.91 12.05
N HIS A 9 -2.34 12.07 12.17
CA HIS A 9 -3.02 12.62 13.35
C HIS A 9 -2.68 14.07 13.72
N GLU A 10 -1.89 14.77 12.91
CA GLU A 10 -1.70 16.22 13.07
C GLU A 10 -2.97 16.98 12.68
N THR A 11 -3.24 18.08 13.40
CA THR A 11 -4.35 18.98 13.14
C THR A 11 -3.91 20.21 12.34
N PHE A 12 -4.78 20.71 11.47
CA PHE A 12 -4.56 21.91 10.68
C PHE A 12 -5.84 22.72 10.55
N ALA A 13 -5.71 24.03 10.35
CA ALA A 13 -6.83 24.96 10.38
C ALA A 13 -7.59 25.03 9.05
N ILE A 14 -8.87 25.33 9.13
CA ILE A 14 -9.69 25.82 8.01
C ILE A 14 -9.74 27.33 8.14
N GLY A 15 -9.28 28.04 7.11
CA GLY A 15 -9.19 29.50 7.10
C GLY A 15 -9.46 30.09 5.72
N ASP A 16 -8.99 31.32 5.52
CA ASP A 16 -9.26 32.09 4.30
C ASP A 16 -8.25 31.81 3.17
N ALA A 17 -7.05 31.34 3.52
CA ALA A 17 -6.00 31.02 2.56
C ALA A 17 -5.20 29.76 2.95
N PHE A 18 -4.62 29.11 1.95
CA PHE A 18 -3.73 27.97 2.13
C PHE A 18 -2.39 28.42 2.71
N CYS A 19 -1.97 27.78 3.79
CA CYS A 19 -0.77 28.11 4.53
C CYS A 19 -0.62 29.61 4.89
N ALA A 20 -1.72 30.28 5.29
CA ALA A 20 -1.73 31.70 5.61
C ALA A 20 -0.78 32.02 6.78
N ASP A 21 0.08 33.04 6.62
CA ASP A 21 1.03 33.51 7.64
C ASP A 21 1.94 32.40 8.21
N GLY A 22 2.26 31.38 7.40
CA GLY A 22 3.08 30.24 7.81
C GLY A 22 2.38 29.23 8.73
N LYS A 23 1.08 29.40 8.98
CA LYS A 23 0.27 28.42 9.71
C LYS A 23 -0.17 27.30 8.79
N LYS A 24 -0.27 26.08 9.30
CA LYS A 24 -0.82 24.94 8.57
C LYS A 24 -2.33 25.12 8.38
N SER A 25 -2.76 25.60 7.21
CA SER A 25 -4.18 25.87 6.92
C SER A 25 -4.58 25.53 5.49
N VAL A 26 -5.87 25.25 5.30
CA VAL A 26 -6.55 25.10 4.01
C VAL A 26 -7.74 26.04 3.92
N THR A 27 -8.20 26.34 2.70
CA THR A 27 -9.43 27.13 2.51
C THR A 27 -10.68 26.31 2.81
N HIS A 28 -11.82 26.98 2.96
CA HIS A 28 -13.12 26.32 3.13
C HIS A 28 -13.48 25.40 1.94
N ASP A 29 -13.27 25.87 0.71
CA ASP A 29 -13.52 25.07 -0.50
C ASP A 29 -12.63 23.82 -0.56
N GLN A 30 -11.39 23.94 -0.08
CA GLN A 30 -10.46 22.81 0.03
C GLN A 30 -10.89 21.82 1.11
N ALA A 31 -11.32 22.30 2.27
CA ALA A 31 -11.88 21.44 3.31
C ALA A 31 -13.08 20.63 2.79
N ASP A 32 -13.99 21.28 2.06
CA ASP A 32 -15.13 20.61 1.40
C ASP A 32 -14.70 19.56 0.36
N ALA A 33 -13.62 19.82 -0.38
CA ALA A 33 -13.03 18.87 -1.31
C ALA A 33 -12.44 17.66 -0.58
N LEU A 34 -11.73 17.88 0.53
CA LEU A 34 -11.18 16.83 1.39
C LEU A 34 -12.27 15.97 2.05
N ASP A 35 -13.40 16.56 2.41
CA ASP A 35 -14.55 15.84 2.95
C ASP A 35 -15.18 14.91 1.91
N LYS A 36 -15.35 15.39 0.68
CA LYS A 36 -15.87 14.58 -0.44
C LYS A 36 -14.94 13.42 -0.78
N LEU A 37 -13.64 13.71 -0.84
CA LEU A 37 -12.56 12.73 -0.99
C LEU A 37 -12.63 11.67 0.12
N SER A 38 -12.74 12.12 1.37
CA SER A 38 -12.84 11.26 2.56
C SER A 38 -14.08 10.36 2.50
N LYS A 39 -15.24 10.87 2.10
CA LYS A 39 -16.49 10.08 1.96
C LYS A 39 -16.39 8.99 0.91
N ARG A 40 -15.70 9.22 -0.21
CA ARG A 40 -15.50 8.20 -1.25
C ARG A 40 -14.61 7.06 -0.77
N LEU A 41 -13.55 7.39 -0.04
CA LEU A 41 -12.61 6.42 0.51
C LEU A 41 -13.14 5.73 1.78
N ALA A 42 -14.08 6.36 2.49
CA ALA A 42 -14.68 5.86 3.74
C ALA A 42 -15.43 4.53 3.61
N SER A 43 -15.64 4.01 2.40
CA SER A 43 -16.10 2.62 2.21
C SER A 43 -15.12 1.59 2.81
N ALA A 44 -13.90 1.97 3.18
CA ALA A 44 -12.87 1.09 3.74
C ALA A 44 -12.22 1.62 5.05
N LYS A 45 -12.95 1.73 6.16
CA LYS A 45 -12.38 1.99 7.52
C LYS A 45 -12.02 3.46 7.85
N GLY A 46 -12.96 4.38 7.57
CA GLY A 46 -12.90 5.77 8.06
C GLY A 46 -12.14 6.71 7.12
N GLY A 47 -12.79 7.80 6.70
CA GLY A 47 -12.26 8.73 5.69
C GLY A 47 -10.93 9.40 6.08
N LEU A 48 -10.24 10.04 5.15
CA LEU A 48 -8.85 10.51 5.29
C LEU A 48 -8.62 11.58 6.36
N PHE A 49 -9.58 12.49 6.49
CA PHE A 49 -9.56 13.59 7.43
C PHE A 49 -10.83 13.55 8.29
N THR A 50 -10.72 14.08 9.50
CA THR A 50 -11.85 14.27 10.41
C THR A 50 -11.85 15.68 10.96
N HIS A 51 -13.03 16.26 11.12
CA HIS A 51 -13.18 17.52 11.86
C HIS A 51 -12.91 17.28 13.35
N ALA A 52 -11.85 17.90 13.88
CA ALA A 52 -11.65 18.01 15.32
C ALA A 52 -12.63 19.03 15.93
N ASN A 53 -12.95 20.07 15.17
CA ASN A 53 -14.00 21.04 15.44
C ASN A 53 -14.42 21.70 14.11
N ARG A 54 -15.27 22.75 14.15
CA ARG A 54 -15.78 23.41 12.94
C ARG A 54 -14.70 24.11 12.10
N THR A 55 -13.55 24.45 12.68
CA THR A 55 -12.48 25.22 12.03
C THR A 55 -11.16 24.45 11.96
N THR A 56 -11.15 23.17 12.34
CA THR A 56 -9.93 22.38 12.45
C THR A 56 -10.15 20.97 11.91
N LEU A 57 -9.32 20.57 10.96
CA LEU A 57 -9.23 19.20 10.44
C LEU A 57 -8.08 18.46 11.11
N LYS A 58 -8.19 17.13 11.15
CA LYS A 58 -7.19 16.20 11.65
C LYS A 58 -6.92 15.14 10.60
N ALA A 59 -5.66 14.94 10.24
CA ALA A 59 -5.23 13.80 9.40
C ALA A 59 -5.46 12.48 10.14
N ARG A 60 -5.68 11.37 9.43
CA ARG A 60 -5.80 10.04 10.04
C ARG A 60 -4.65 9.11 9.66
N GLN A 61 -4.94 7.83 9.46
CA GLN A 61 -3.98 6.75 9.23
C GLN A 61 -3.39 6.69 7.81
N TYR A 62 -3.86 7.57 6.92
CA TYR A 62 -3.45 7.53 5.52
C TYR A 62 -2.31 8.51 5.27
N VAL A 63 -1.22 8.01 4.72
CA VAL A 63 -0.05 8.81 4.32
C VAL A 63 0.01 8.92 2.80
N GLY A 64 0.64 9.96 2.29
CA GLY A 64 0.75 10.22 0.85
C GLY A 64 0.44 11.67 0.50
N VAL A 65 -0.08 11.91 -0.71
CA VAL A 65 -0.33 13.27 -1.22
C VAL A 65 -1.76 13.39 -1.73
N VAL A 66 -2.40 14.50 -1.41
CA VAL A 66 -3.65 14.97 -2.00
C VAL A 66 -3.40 16.31 -2.68
N GLN A 67 -3.59 16.36 -3.98
CA GLN A 67 -3.49 17.58 -4.78
C GLN A 67 -4.85 18.26 -4.88
N LEU A 68 -4.87 19.57 -4.62
CA LEU A 68 -6.03 20.45 -4.61
C LEU A 68 -5.75 21.60 -5.59
N GLY A 69 -5.87 21.33 -6.90
CA GLY A 69 -5.51 22.28 -7.94
C GLY A 69 -4.00 22.58 -8.01
N ALA A 70 -3.60 23.81 -7.66
CA ALA A 70 -2.20 24.25 -7.67
C ALA A 70 -1.43 23.88 -6.38
N GLU A 71 -2.16 23.48 -5.34
CA GLU A 71 -1.65 23.24 -3.98
C GLU A 71 -1.72 21.75 -3.66
N ALA A 72 -0.96 21.30 -2.68
CA ALA A 72 -1.04 19.91 -2.22
C ALA A 72 -0.83 19.79 -0.72
N ILE A 73 -1.47 18.76 -0.17
CA ILE A 73 -1.30 18.30 1.19
C ILE A 73 -0.53 16.99 1.13
N GLU A 74 0.60 16.92 1.81
CA GLU A 74 1.36 15.70 2.02
C GLU A 74 1.18 15.26 3.47
N VAL A 75 0.82 14.00 3.69
CA VAL A 75 0.78 13.38 5.02
C VAL A 75 1.89 12.35 5.10
N ILE A 76 2.79 12.48 6.09
CA ILE A 76 3.92 11.56 6.34
C ILE A 76 3.68 10.73 7.61
N PRO A 77 4.32 9.55 7.75
CA PRO A 77 4.11 8.68 8.90
C PRO A 77 4.48 9.31 10.24
N LYS A 78 3.75 8.94 11.31
CA LYS A 78 4.02 9.37 12.69
C LYS A 78 5.14 8.60 13.41
N ILE A 79 6.29 8.41 12.76
CA ILE A 79 7.44 7.73 13.37
C ILE A 79 8.25 8.75 14.18
N ASP A 80 8.48 8.45 15.46
CA ASP A 80 9.23 9.31 16.38
C ASP A 80 10.74 9.30 16.05
N GLY A 81 11.46 10.35 16.44
CA GLY A 81 12.91 10.47 16.18
C GLY A 81 13.31 10.78 14.74
N LEU A 82 12.39 10.76 13.78
CA LEU A 82 12.66 11.05 12.37
C LEU A 82 12.30 12.49 11.98
N ASN A 83 13.18 13.14 11.22
CA ASN A 83 12.81 14.32 10.43
C ASN A 83 11.93 13.93 9.22
N ASP A 84 11.30 14.90 8.57
CA ASP A 84 10.34 14.64 7.49
C ASP A 84 10.96 13.88 6.31
N LEU A 85 12.22 14.18 5.97
CA LEU A 85 12.94 13.47 4.92
C LEU A 85 13.11 11.98 5.27
N SER A 86 13.53 11.69 6.50
CA SER A 86 13.77 10.34 6.97
C SER A 86 12.45 9.56 7.10
N ALA A 87 11.37 10.23 7.51
CA ALA A 87 10.03 9.63 7.54
C ALA A 87 9.54 9.25 6.13
N ARG A 88 9.77 10.10 5.12
CA ARG A 88 9.49 9.76 3.70
C ARG A 88 10.32 8.55 3.25
N ILE A 89 11.62 8.53 3.56
CA ILE A 89 12.50 7.41 3.17
C ILE A 89 12.04 6.11 3.82
N ASN A 90 11.70 6.12 5.11
CA ASN A 90 11.22 4.93 5.81
C ASN A 90 9.88 4.45 5.25
N LEU A 91 8.96 5.35 4.89
CA LEU A 91 7.75 4.98 4.15
C LEU A 91 8.08 4.21 2.87
N PHE A 92 8.98 4.74 2.03
CA PHE A 92 9.37 4.06 0.80
C PHE A 92 10.12 2.75 1.03
N ARG A 93 10.93 2.64 2.09
CA ARG A 93 11.59 1.39 2.48
C ARG A 93 10.57 0.33 2.93
N MET A 94 9.54 0.73 3.68
CA MET A 94 8.44 -0.16 4.05
C MET A 94 7.69 -0.64 2.80
N LEU A 95 7.31 0.28 1.90
CA LEU A 95 6.66 -0.06 0.63
C LEU A 95 7.51 -0.96 -0.28
N ALA A 96 8.83 -0.75 -0.27
CA ALA A 96 9.77 -1.59 -1.01
C ALA A 96 9.79 -3.03 -0.47
N ARG A 97 9.60 -3.18 0.85
CA ARG A 97 9.62 -4.48 1.52
C ARG A 97 8.33 -5.27 1.34
N THR A 98 7.18 -4.61 1.28
CA THR A 98 5.87 -5.25 1.11
C THR A 98 5.55 -5.65 -0.32
N ARG A 99 6.49 -5.51 -1.27
CA ARG A 99 6.26 -5.73 -2.72
C ARG A 99 5.19 -4.82 -3.33
N TRP A 100 4.70 -3.82 -2.61
CA TRP A 100 3.84 -2.78 -3.16
C TRP A 100 4.62 -1.97 -4.19
N LEU A 101 5.91 -1.79 -3.93
CA LEU A 101 6.88 -1.20 -4.85
C LEU A 101 8.13 -2.08 -4.86
N GLU A 102 8.77 -2.24 -6.01
CA GLU A 102 10.06 -2.90 -6.09
C GLU A 102 11.13 -1.82 -6.22
N ILE A 103 11.77 -1.42 -5.13
CA ILE A 103 12.70 -0.29 -5.12
C ILE A 103 14.07 -0.75 -4.64
N HIS A 104 15.12 -0.40 -5.37
CA HIS A 104 16.49 -0.63 -4.93
C HIS A 104 16.91 0.45 -3.94
N GLU A 105 17.66 0.09 -2.91
CA GLU A 105 18.07 1.02 -1.85
C GLU A 105 18.91 2.20 -2.38
N ALA A 106 19.73 1.96 -3.41
CA ALA A 106 20.51 3.00 -4.08
C ALA A 106 19.62 4.09 -4.71
N ASP A 107 18.44 3.72 -5.23
CA ASP A 107 17.49 4.68 -5.78
C ASP A 107 16.92 5.58 -4.68
N LEU A 108 16.56 5.01 -3.53
CA LEU A 108 16.04 5.77 -2.39
C LEU A 108 17.05 6.77 -1.84
N ALA A 109 18.32 6.37 -1.71
CA ALA A 109 19.38 7.27 -1.25
C ALA A 109 19.58 8.47 -2.20
N ARG A 110 19.51 8.25 -3.52
CA ARG A 110 19.61 9.33 -4.53
C ARG A 110 18.39 10.26 -4.50
N LEU A 111 17.20 9.74 -4.20
CA LEU A 111 15.96 10.52 -4.13
C LEU A 111 15.90 11.35 -2.85
N ALA A 112 16.44 10.82 -1.74
CA ALA A 112 16.55 11.53 -0.48
C ALA A 112 17.31 12.87 -0.62
N ALA A 113 18.39 12.88 -1.42
CA ALA A 113 19.19 14.07 -1.65
C ALA A 113 18.45 15.21 -2.39
N GLN A 114 17.33 14.91 -3.06
CA GLN A 114 16.56 15.89 -3.84
C GLN A 114 15.43 16.56 -3.04
N ASN A 115 15.21 16.18 -1.77
CA ASN A 115 14.15 16.69 -0.89
C ASN A 115 12.76 16.79 -1.58
N LEU A 116 12.43 15.75 -2.34
CA LEU A 116 11.16 15.65 -3.05
C LEU A 116 10.03 15.24 -2.09
N ASN A 117 8.80 15.67 -2.40
CA ASN A 117 7.60 15.14 -1.74
C ASN A 117 7.30 13.70 -2.22
N ILE A 118 6.45 12.98 -1.50
CA ILE A 118 6.10 11.57 -1.77
C ILE A 118 5.67 11.37 -3.23
N LEU A 119 4.84 12.27 -3.78
CA LEU A 119 4.37 12.16 -5.15
C LEU A 119 5.51 12.27 -6.16
N GLU A 120 6.39 13.26 -6.02
CA GLU A 120 7.50 13.45 -6.95
C GLU A 120 8.55 12.34 -6.85
N ILE A 121 8.77 11.77 -5.64
CA ILE A 121 9.57 10.55 -5.46
C ILE A 121 8.93 9.39 -6.24
N PHE A 122 7.62 9.18 -6.07
CA PHE A 122 6.90 8.10 -6.75
C PHE A 122 6.94 8.24 -8.26
N ILE A 123 6.73 9.45 -8.80
CA ILE A 123 6.82 9.76 -10.22
C ILE A 123 8.24 9.47 -10.73
N ARG A 124 9.27 9.88 -9.98
CA ARG A 124 10.66 9.63 -10.37
C ARG A 124 10.96 8.13 -10.44
N LEU A 125 10.55 7.37 -9.43
CA LEU A 125 10.70 5.92 -9.41
C LEU A 125 9.99 5.25 -10.60
N PHE A 126 8.78 5.69 -10.92
CA PHE A 126 8.04 5.21 -12.10
C PHE A 126 8.80 5.51 -13.40
N CYS A 127 9.27 6.74 -13.57
CA CYS A 127 10.04 7.14 -14.76
C CYS A 127 11.31 6.32 -14.90
N ASP A 128 12.09 6.16 -13.82
CA ASP A 128 13.38 5.47 -13.87
C ASP A 128 13.20 3.99 -14.22
N LYS A 129 12.17 3.33 -13.65
CA LYS A 129 11.78 1.97 -14.05
C LYS A 129 11.33 1.89 -15.50
N LEU A 130 10.49 2.83 -15.95
CA LEU A 130 9.96 2.79 -17.31
C LEU A 130 11.07 3.04 -18.33
N PHE A 131 12.00 3.96 -18.06
CA PHE A 131 13.19 4.12 -18.88
C PHE A 131 13.99 2.83 -18.96
N ALA A 132 14.27 2.16 -17.84
CA ALA A 132 15.02 0.91 -17.85
C ALA A 132 14.35 -0.15 -18.76
N GLU A 133 13.02 -0.22 -18.76
CA GLU A 133 12.27 -1.13 -19.62
C GLU A 133 12.20 -0.68 -21.09
N VAL A 134 12.10 0.61 -21.36
CA VAL A 134 12.16 1.19 -22.71
C VAL A 134 13.52 0.93 -23.36
N HIS A 135 14.62 1.07 -22.60
CA HIS A 135 15.98 0.80 -23.09
C HIS A 135 16.18 -0.68 -23.47
N ARG A 136 15.42 -1.59 -22.86
CA ARG A 136 15.40 -3.02 -23.21
C ARG A 136 14.50 -3.34 -24.42
N GLY A 137 13.80 -2.35 -24.96
CA GLY A 137 12.81 -2.47 -26.02
C GLY A 137 11.40 -2.71 -25.48
N LEU A 138 10.42 -1.98 -26.03
CA LEU A 138 9.01 -2.13 -25.69
C LEU A 138 8.49 -3.53 -26.04
N VAL A 139 7.50 -4.00 -25.28
CA VAL A 139 6.81 -5.26 -25.61
C VAL A 139 5.98 -5.05 -26.86
N SER A 140 6.36 -5.71 -27.93
CA SER A 140 5.61 -5.81 -29.17
C SER A 140 4.94 -7.18 -29.27
N ARG A 141 3.76 -7.23 -29.89
CA ARG A 141 3.06 -8.48 -30.17
C ARG A 141 2.52 -8.47 -31.59
N TYR A 142 2.32 -9.67 -32.13
CA TYR A 142 1.56 -9.86 -33.35
C TYR A 142 0.07 -9.71 -33.00
N GLU A 143 -0.57 -8.66 -33.51
CA GLU A 143 -2.03 -8.52 -33.50
C GLU A 143 -2.59 -8.85 -34.87
N ARG A 144 -3.63 -9.68 -34.89
CA ARG A 144 -4.36 -10.01 -36.10
C ARG A 144 -5.21 -8.81 -36.52
N GLN A 145 -4.97 -8.31 -37.72
CA GLN A 145 -5.69 -7.21 -38.32
C GLN A 145 -6.38 -7.68 -39.60
N SER A 146 -7.49 -7.01 -39.93
CA SER A 146 -8.22 -7.22 -41.18
C SER A 146 -8.43 -5.87 -41.86
N ASP A 147 -7.93 -5.73 -43.08
CA ASP A 147 -7.91 -4.44 -43.79
C ASP A 147 -8.08 -4.59 -45.30
N ASN A 148 -8.53 -3.52 -45.97
CA ASN A 148 -8.78 -3.51 -47.43
C ASN A 148 -7.65 -2.80 -48.19
N LEU A 149 -6.64 -3.56 -48.62
CA LEU A 149 -5.37 -3.04 -49.10
C LEU A 149 -5.24 -3.10 -50.62
N PRO A 150 -4.43 -2.24 -51.25
CA PRO A 150 -4.14 -2.33 -52.69
C PRO A 150 -3.25 -3.52 -53.06
N THR A 151 -2.74 -4.26 -52.08
CA THR A 151 -1.88 -5.42 -52.26
C THR A 151 -2.29 -6.54 -51.32
N LEU A 152 -2.12 -7.80 -51.75
CA LEU A 152 -2.41 -8.96 -50.91
C LEU A 152 -1.34 -9.12 -49.83
N ARG A 153 -1.74 -8.96 -48.57
CA ARG A 153 -0.89 -9.16 -47.38
C ARG A 153 -1.48 -10.26 -46.50
N GLY A 154 -0.75 -11.33 -46.25
CA GLY A 154 -1.26 -12.44 -45.44
C GLY A 154 -2.37 -13.25 -46.14
N LYS A 155 -3.48 -13.51 -45.43
CA LYS A 155 -4.58 -14.35 -45.90
C LYS A 155 -5.69 -13.52 -46.55
N LEU A 156 -6.09 -13.86 -47.77
CA LEU A 156 -7.27 -13.26 -48.41
C LEU A 156 -8.57 -13.75 -47.76
N LEU A 157 -9.44 -12.82 -47.35
CA LEU A 157 -10.76 -13.13 -46.83
C LEU A 157 -11.76 -13.22 -47.98
N THR A 158 -11.81 -14.36 -48.66
CA THR A 158 -12.58 -14.57 -49.91
C THR A 158 -14.05 -14.19 -49.81
N GLY A 159 -14.71 -14.50 -48.68
CA GLY A 159 -16.11 -14.12 -48.46
C GLY A 159 -16.32 -12.61 -48.46
N LEU A 160 -15.52 -11.87 -47.68
CA LEU A 160 -15.58 -10.41 -47.63
C LEU A 160 -15.08 -9.77 -48.93
N GLN A 161 -14.09 -10.36 -49.59
CA GLN A 161 -13.57 -9.91 -50.88
C GLN A 161 -14.68 -9.92 -51.95
N ALA A 162 -15.44 -11.01 -52.01
CA ALA A 162 -16.55 -11.15 -52.97
C ALA A 162 -17.68 -10.15 -52.69
N THR A 163 -17.90 -9.75 -51.44
CA THR A 163 -18.97 -8.81 -51.07
C THR A 163 -18.56 -7.34 -51.16
N LEU A 164 -17.35 -6.99 -50.71
CA LEU A 164 -16.90 -5.59 -50.57
C LEU A 164 -16.17 -5.08 -51.80
N ASN A 165 -15.44 -5.96 -52.52
CA ASN A 165 -14.53 -5.57 -53.60
C ASN A 165 -14.93 -6.15 -54.96
N ALA A 166 -16.17 -6.62 -55.13
CA ALA A 166 -16.66 -7.16 -56.42
C ALA A 166 -16.43 -6.21 -57.61
N PHE A 167 -16.45 -4.90 -57.35
CA PHE A 167 -16.24 -3.84 -58.36
C PHE A 167 -14.97 -3.00 -58.12
N GLN A 168 -14.09 -3.43 -57.20
CA GLN A 168 -12.80 -2.79 -56.91
C GLN A 168 -11.69 -3.85 -56.96
N PRO A 169 -11.37 -4.42 -58.14
CA PRO A 169 -10.42 -5.52 -58.28
C PRO A 169 -8.99 -5.17 -57.85
N GLU A 170 -8.67 -3.88 -57.75
CA GLU A 170 -7.41 -3.35 -57.25
C GLU A 170 -7.29 -3.38 -55.71
N ARG A 171 -8.33 -3.81 -54.98
CA ARG A 171 -8.37 -3.88 -53.52
C ARG A 171 -8.53 -5.33 -53.04
N PHE A 172 -7.85 -5.67 -51.94
CA PHE A 172 -7.83 -7.00 -51.33
C PHE A 172 -8.20 -6.90 -49.86
N GLN A 173 -9.32 -7.51 -49.47
CA GLN A 173 -9.69 -7.68 -48.08
C GLN A 173 -8.86 -8.82 -47.48
N CYS A 174 -7.88 -8.44 -46.67
CA CYS A 174 -6.88 -9.36 -46.15
C CYS A 174 -6.92 -9.43 -44.63
N GLU A 175 -6.58 -10.59 -44.08
CA GLU A 175 -6.26 -10.81 -42.66
C GLU A 175 -4.77 -11.12 -42.53
N PHE A 176 -4.06 -10.35 -41.71
CA PHE A 176 -2.62 -10.52 -41.48
C PHE A 176 -2.26 -10.20 -40.05
N ASP A 177 -1.12 -10.74 -39.61
CA ASP A 177 -0.58 -10.46 -38.28
C ASP A 177 0.41 -9.30 -38.38
N GLU A 178 0.08 -8.17 -37.73
CA GLU A 178 0.95 -7.00 -37.67
C GLU A 178 1.74 -6.99 -36.36
N PHE A 179 3.06 -6.83 -36.48
CA PHE A 179 3.93 -6.68 -35.31
C PHE A 179 3.84 -5.24 -34.81
N THR A 180 3.12 -5.04 -33.72
CA THR A 180 2.81 -3.71 -33.18
C THR A 180 3.31 -3.54 -31.75
N VAL A 181 3.76 -2.32 -31.43
CA VAL A 181 4.01 -1.87 -30.04
C VAL A 181 2.72 -1.45 -29.35
N ASP A 182 1.60 -1.32 -30.07
CA ASP A 182 0.32 -0.87 -29.53
C ASP A 182 -0.40 -1.98 -28.72
N THR A 183 0.24 -2.47 -27.67
CA THR A 183 -0.28 -3.53 -26.80
C THR A 183 -1.08 -2.94 -25.63
N PRO A 184 -2.03 -3.69 -25.03
CA PRO A 184 -2.73 -3.25 -23.82
C PRO A 184 -1.80 -2.77 -22.70
N LEU A 185 -0.64 -3.44 -22.55
CA LEU A 185 0.38 -3.07 -21.58
C LEU A 185 0.96 -1.68 -21.87
N ASN A 186 1.39 -1.44 -23.11
CA ASN A 186 1.99 -0.15 -23.47
C ASN A 186 0.95 0.97 -23.47
N ARG A 187 -0.32 0.69 -23.81
CA ARG A 187 -1.44 1.64 -23.69
C ARG A 187 -1.60 2.10 -22.24
N VAL A 188 -1.57 1.17 -21.27
CA VAL A 188 -1.59 1.53 -19.85
C VAL A 188 -0.39 2.43 -19.49
N LEU A 189 0.82 2.08 -19.91
CA LEU A 189 2.02 2.86 -19.60
C LEU A 189 1.94 4.28 -20.19
N LYS A 190 1.56 4.42 -21.46
CA LYS A 190 1.38 5.73 -22.12
C LYS A 190 0.33 6.57 -21.40
N THR A 191 -0.81 5.96 -21.10
CA THR A 191 -1.89 6.63 -20.37
C THR A 191 -1.44 7.09 -18.97
N THR A 192 -0.65 6.28 -18.25
CA THR A 192 -0.02 6.68 -16.98
C THR A 192 0.95 7.83 -17.15
N VAL A 193 1.87 7.77 -18.12
CA VAL A 193 2.83 8.85 -18.41
C VAL A 193 2.10 10.16 -18.68
N ARG A 194 1.12 10.17 -19.59
CA ARG A 194 0.34 11.37 -19.93
C ARG A 194 -0.46 11.90 -18.75
N TYR A 195 -0.94 11.03 -17.87
CA TYR A 195 -1.58 11.44 -16.63
C TYR A 195 -0.60 12.13 -15.68
N LEU A 196 0.55 11.51 -15.40
CA LEU A 196 1.58 12.07 -14.53
C LEU A 196 2.11 13.41 -15.05
N ARG A 197 2.17 13.62 -16.37
CA ARG A 197 2.56 14.92 -16.97
C ARG A 197 1.65 16.07 -16.53
N ARG A 198 0.38 15.81 -16.24
CA ARG A 198 -0.60 16.82 -15.79
C ARG A 198 -0.50 17.08 -14.29
N VAL A 199 -0.03 16.08 -13.54
CA VAL A 199 0.00 16.04 -12.07
C VAL A 199 1.32 16.59 -11.52
N THR A 200 2.45 16.20 -12.12
CA THR A 200 3.78 16.63 -11.66
C THR A 200 3.92 18.15 -11.66
N ARG A 201 4.67 18.65 -10.69
CA ARG A 201 5.08 20.06 -10.57
C ARG A 201 6.60 20.20 -10.52
N HIS A 202 7.35 19.08 -10.57
CA HIS A 202 8.80 19.08 -10.64
C HIS A 202 9.30 19.08 -12.09
N SER A 203 10.12 20.07 -12.46
CA SER A 203 10.58 20.29 -13.83
C SER A 203 11.29 19.07 -14.45
N ASP A 204 12.19 18.43 -13.69
CA ASP A 204 12.89 17.24 -14.20
C ASP A 204 11.96 16.04 -14.40
N ASN A 205 10.91 15.90 -13.59
CA ASN A 205 9.94 14.83 -13.76
C ASN A 205 9.08 15.11 -15.00
N ALA A 206 8.65 16.37 -15.19
CA ALA A 206 7.96 16.80 -16.39
C ALA A 206 8.78 16.53 -17.66
N ARG A 207 10.10 16.82 -17.64
CA ARG A 207 11.01 16.53 -18.75
C ARG A 207 11.09 15.03 -19.05
N ARG A 208 11.37 14.21 -18.04
CA ARG A 208 11.45 12.74 -18.16
C ARG A 208 10.15 12.14 -18.71
N LEU A 209 9.01 12.60 -18.21
CA LEU A 209 7.72 12.14 -18.70
C LEU A 209 7.45 12.56 -20.15
N ALA A 210 7.94 13.72 -20.59
CA ALA A 210 7.83 14.12 -22.00
C ALA A 210 8.69 13.24 -22.92
N GLU A 211 9.92 12.89 -22.51
CA GLU A 211 10.79 11.95 -23.22
C GLU A 211 10.15 10.55 -23.34
N LEU A 212 9.52 10.07 -22.27
CA LEU A 212 8.79 8.80 -22.25
C LEU A 212 7.54 8.84 -23.14
N ASP A 213 6.78 9.95 -23.13
CA ASP A 213 5.60 10.12 -23.98
C ASP A 213 5.98 10.09 -25.46
N PHE A 214 7.09 10.75 -25.83
CA PHE A 214 7.64 10.69 -27.18
C PHE A 214 8.06 9.27 -27.58
N THR A 215 8.71 8.53 -26.69
CA THR A 215 9.10 7.14 -26.97
C THR A 215 7.89 6.21 -27.17
N LEU A 216 6.74 6.57 -26.60
CA LEU A 216 5.48 5.83 -26.72
C LEU A 216 4.58 6.39 -27.84
N GLU A 217 5.09 7.20 -28.78
CA GLU A 217 4.28 7.82 -29.84
C GLU A 217 3.52 6.78 -30.69
N GLY A 218 4.16 5.65 -31.02
CA GLY A 218 3.55 4.55 -31.79
C GLY A 218 2.48 3.72 -31.05
N VAL A 219 2.16 4.07 -29.80
CA VAL A 219 1.10 3.44 -29.00
C VAL A 219 -0.12 4.35 -29.02
N ARG A 220 -1.32 3.83 -29.23
CA ARG A 220 -2.51 4.68 -29.32
C ARG A 220 -2.91 5.27 -27.97
N ASP A 221 -3.60 6.38 -28.02
CA ASP A 221 -4.18 7.00 -26.83
C ASP A 221 -5.46 6.29 -26.37
N VAL A 222 -5.56 6.05 -25.07
CA VAL A 222 -6.71 5.40 -24.46
C VAL A 222 -7.12 6.16 -23.20
N ALA A 223 -8.41 6.49 -23.11
CA ALA A 223 -8.99 7.05 -21.89
C ALA A 223 -8.93 6.02 -20.76
N VAL A 224 -8.82 6.48 -19.52
CA VAL A 224 -8.54 5.56 -18.40
C VAL A 224 -9.66 4.58 -18.12
N ALA A 225 -10.91 5.02 -18.31
CA ALA A 225 -12.09 4.14 -18.23
C ALA A 225 -12.10 3.05 -19.32
N ALA A 226 -11.39 3.26 -20.42
CA ALA A 226 -11.29 2.33 -21.54
C ALA A 226 -10.05 1.43 -21.48
N LEU A 227 -9.24 1.49 -20.40
CA LEU A 227 -8.08 0.62 -20.25
C LEU A 227 -8.51 -0.83 -19.99
N GLU A 228 -8.02 -1.73 -20.81
CA GLU A 228 -8.39 -3.15 -20.81
C GLU A 228 -7.56 -3.95 -19.79
N TRP A 229 -7.67 -3.61 -18.50
CA TRP A 229 -6.91 -4.26 -17.42
C TRP A 229 -7.07 -5.79 -17.40
N HIS A 230 -8.25 -6.29 -17.78
CA HIS A 230 -8.59 -7.71 -17.81
C HIS A 230 -7.79 -8.51 -18.87
N ARG A 231 -7.25 -7.84 -19.90
CA ARG A 231 -6.43 -8.48 -20.95
C ARG A 231 -4.95 -8.60 -20.56
N LEU A 232 -4.56 -8.02 -19.43
CA LEU A 232 -3.17 -8.06 -18.96
C LEU A 232 -2.90 -9.38 -18.25
N HIS A 233 -2.29 -10.32 -18.96
CA HIS A 233 -1.77 -11.55 -18.40
C HIS A 233 -0.24 -11.51 -18.39
N PHE A 234 0.34 -11.87 -17.24
CA PHE A 234 1.79 -11.98 -17.12
C PHE A 234 2.27 -13.32 -17.68
N ASP A 235 3.13 -13.24 -18.68
CA ASP A 235 3.88 -14.35 -19.25
C ASP A 235 5.38 -14.12 -19.01
N ARG A 236 6.21 -15.07 -19.47
CA ARG A 236 7.68 -14.95 -19.33
C ARG A 236 8.24 -13.71 -20.04
N ALA A 237 7.55 -13.17 -21.06
CA ALA A 237 8.03 -12.05 -21.86
C ALA A 237 7.73 -10.68 -21.23
N ASN A 238 6.65 -10.56 -20.44
CA ASN A 238 6.25 -9.28 -19.84
C ASN A 238 6.31 -9.24 -18.30
N ARG A 239 6.75 -10.30 -17.63
CA ARG A 239 6.89 -10.34 -16.15
C ARG A 239 7.72 -9.19 -15.58
N ARG A 240 8.73 -8.72 -16.32
CA ARG A 240 9.56 -7.56 -15.96
C ARG A 240 8.78 -6.24 -15.81
N TYR A 241 7.56 -6.14 -16.36
CA TYR A 241 6.68 -4.99 -16.21
C TYR A 241 5.72 -5.09 -15.03
N GLU A 242 5.74 -6.19 -14.26
CA GLU A 242 4.80 -6.41 -13.15
C GLU A 242 4.84 -5.26 -12.14
N SER A 243 6.03 -4.87 -11.70
CA SER A 243 6.20 -3.71 -10.80
C SER A 243 5.70 -2.40 -11.42
N LEU A 244 5.97 -2.14 -12.70
CA LEU A 244 5.50 -0.93 -13.39
C LEU A 244 3.99 -0.88 -13.52
N LEU A 245 3.36 -2.02 -13.82
CA LEU A 245 1.91 -2.11 -13.92
C LEU A 245 1.23 -1.99 -12.55
N SER A 246 1.84 -2.50 -11.48
CA SER A 246 1.37 -2.24 -10.11
C SER A 246 1.41 -0.74 -9.78
N MET A 247 2.52 -0.05 -10.10
CA MET A 247 2.61 1.41 -9.94
C MET A 247 1.58 2.15 -10.79
N ALA A 248 1.42 1.76 -12.06
CA ALA A 248 0.42 2.34 -12.96
C ALA A 248 -1.01 2.14 -12.44
N ARG A 249 -1.33 0.96 -11.88
CA ARG A 249 -2.62 0.72 -11.22
C ARG A 249 -2.80 1.65 -10.04
N MET A 250 -1.81 1.79 -9.16
CA MET A 250 -1.91 2.70 -8.02
C MET A 250 -2.13 4.15 -8.46
N ILE A 251 -1.46 4.62 -9.52
CA ILE A 251 -1.64 5.97 -10.06
C ILE A 251 -3.02 6.15 -10.71
N LEU A 252 -3.45 5.17 -11.51
CA LEU A 252 -4.63 5.30 -12.37
C LEU A 252 -5.93 4.87 -11.70
N GLN A 253 -5.88 3.98 -10.70
CA GLN A 253 -7.05 3.50 -9.97
C GLN A 253 -7.31 4.32 -8.70
N ASN A 254 -6.30 4.96 -8.09
CA ASN A 254 -6.52 5.98 -7.04
C ASN A 254 -6.92 7.34 -7.61
N ARG A 255 -7.70 7.33 -8.69
CA ARG A 255 -8.24 8.55 -9.29
C ARG A 255 -9.45 9.02 -8.52
N THR A 256 -9.40 10.27 -8.09
CA THR A 256 -10.57 10.99 -7.62
C THR A 256 -11.18 11.72 -8.81
N GLN A 257 -11.77 10.96 -9.73
CA GLN A 257 -12.13 11.45 -11.05
C GLN A 257 -13.28 12.48 -11.09
N ASP A 258 -13.87 12.87 -9.95
CA ASP A 258 -14.99 13.81 -9.91
C ASP A 258 -15.04 14.65 -8.61
N VAL A 259 -13.99 15.38 -8.23
CA VAL A 259 -14.16 16.46 -7.21
C VAL A 259 -14.65 17.74 -7.90
N THR A 260 -15.70 17.61 -8.70
CA THR A 260 -16.41 18.71 -9.38
C THR A 260 -17.42 19.36 -8.46
N ALA A 261 -16.96 19.79 -7.30
CA ALA A 261 -17.67 20.79 -6.52
C ALA A 261 -16.65 21.85 -6.15
N GLY A 262 -16.56 22.87 -7.02
CA GLY A 262 -15.55 23.93 -6.97
C GLY A 262 -14.59 23.96 -8.18
N GLY A 263 -14.65 22.98 -9.10
CA GLY A 263 -13.80 22.97 -10.31
C GLY A 263 -12.33 22.63 -10.08
N LEU A 264 -11.98 22.06 -8.92
CA LEU A 264 -10.61 21.64 -8.60
C LEU A 264 -10.35 20.23 -9.14
N ASP A 265 -9.49 20.13 -10.15
CA ASP A 265 -8.88 18.86 -10.55
C ASP A 265 -8.06 18.31 -9.37
N GLY A 266 -8.42 17.10 -8.90
CA GLY A 266 -7.80 16.46 -7.75
C GLY A 266 -7.08 15.16 -8.12
N PHE A 267 -5.92 14.95 -7.50
CA PHE A 267 -5.17 13.69 -7.54
C PHE A 267 -4.84 13.27 -6.12
N SER A 268 -4.96 11.98 -5.80
CA SER A 268 -4.48 11.47 -4.53
C SER A 268 -3.69 10.19 -4.69
N LEU A 269 -2.54 10.11 -4.03
CA LEU A 269 -1.76 8.88 -3.86
C LEU A 269 -1.66 8.63 -2.36
N LEU A 270 -2.34 7.60 -1.87
CA LEU A 270 -2.54 7.38 -0.45
C LEU A 270 -2.26 5.91 -0.09
N PHE A 271 -1.70 5.71 1.09
CA PHE A 271 -1.33 4.42 1.65
C PHE A 271 -1.91 4.31 3.07
N ASP A 272 -2.65 3.24 3.38
CA ASP A 272 -3.11 2.99 4.74
C ASP A 272 -1.94 2.46 5.58
N MET A 273 -1.56 3.19 6.62
CA MET A 273 -0.45 2.80 7.47
C MET A 273 -0.75 1.59 8.35
N ASN A 274 -2.01 1.25 8.63
CA ASN A 274 -2.32 -0.01 9.32
C ASN A 274 -1.94 -1.20 8.43
N GLU A 275 -2.40 -1.19 7.17
CA GLU A 275 -2.14 -2.27 6.22
C GLU A 275 -0.65 -2.35 5.86
N LEU A 276 -0.02 -1.19 5.64
CA LEU A 276 1.41 -1.15 5.34
C LEU A 276 2.27 -1.63 6.51
N PHE A 277 1.93 -1.23 7.75
CA PHE A 277 2.69 -1.66 8.94
C PHE A 277 2.57 -3.16 9.17
N GLU A 278 1.35 -3.69 9.08
CA GLU A 278 1.06 -5.12 9.21
C GLU A 278 1.86 -5.96 8.20
N GLU A 279 1.77 -5.61 6.92
CA GLU A 279 2.46 -6.34 5.87
C GLU A 279 3.98 -6.19 5.97
N TYR A 280 4.47 -5.00 6.34
CA TYR A 280 5.89 -4.75 6.58
C TYR A 280 6.43 -5.65 7.68
N ILE A 281 5.80 -5.66 8.86
CA ILE A 281 6.23 -6.52 9.97
C ILE A 281 6.11 -7.99 9.57
N GLY A 282 5.05 -8.40 8.89
CA GLY A 282 4.89 -9.76 8.39
C GLY A 282 6.04 -10.21 7.50
N GLU A 283 6.39 -9.40 6.50
CA GLU A 283 7.49 -9.68 5.56
C GLU A 283 8.87 -9.68 6.23
N VAL A 284 9.08 -8.84 7.25
CA VAL A 284 10.32 -8.86 8.04
C VAL A 284 10.35 -10.07 8.98
N ALA A 285 9.27 -10.36 9.70
CA ALA A 285 9.14 -11.51 10.61
C ALA A 285 9.38 -12.82 9.86
N ARG A 286 8.74 -13.00 8.70
CA ARG A 286 8.93 -14.19 7.86
C ARG A 286 10.40 -14.38 7.50
N ALA A 287 11.09 -13.34 7.03
CA ALA A 287 12.50 -13.43 6.67
C ALA A 287 13.44 -13.61 7.87
N ALA A 288 13.13 -12.99 9.01
CA ALA A 288 13.98 -13.02 10.19
C ALA A 288 13.86 -14.32 11.01
N LEU A 289 12.67 -14.91 11.03
CA LEU A 289 12.32 -16.07 11.88
C LEU A 289 12.38 -17.40 11.13
N THR A 290 12.20 -17.44 9.80
CA THR A 290 12.36 -18.69 9.03
C THR A 290 13.73 -19.36 9.24
N PRO A 291 14.86 -18.62 9.25
CA PRO A 291 16.16 -19.22 9.56
C PRO A 291 16.30 -19.80 10.97
N GLN A 292 15.42 -19.43 11.91
CA GLN A 292 15.36 -20.01 13.26
C GLN A 292 14.47 -21.27 13.34
N GLY A 293 14.04 -21.82 12.19
CA GLY A 293 13.21 -23.02 12.11
C GLY A 293 11.72 -22.76 12.27
N TRP A 294 11.27 -21.50 12.23
CA TRP A 294 9.83 -21.18 12.22
C TRP A 294 9.26 -21.27 10.83
N GLN A 295 8.08 -21.88 10.69
CA GLN A 295 7.24 -21.67 9.52
C GLN A 295 6.33 -20.47 9.81
N VAL A 296 6.59 -19.33 9.19
CA VAL A 296 5.79 -18.11 9.39
C VAL A 296 4.72 -18.01 8.30
N VAL A 297 3.45 -17.96 8.73
CA VAL A 297 2.29 -17.75 7.85
C VAL A 297 1.78 -16.33 8.09
N LEU A 298 1.68 -15.55 7.01
CA LEU A 298 1.12 -14.20 7.06
C LEU A 298 -0.36 -14.26 6.74
N GLN A 299 -1.13 -13.40 7.42
CA GLN A 299 -2.56 -13.27 7.21
C GLN A 299 -3.20 -14.67 7.25
N GLY A 300 -3.10 -15.35 8.39
CA GLY A 300 -3.71 -16.66 8.59
C GLY A 300 -2.88 -17.66 9.40
N PRO A 301 -3.32 -18.93 9.45
CA PRO A 301 -4.51 -19.48 8.79
C PRO A 301 -5.81 -18.85 9.30
N SER A 302 -6.91 -18.99 8.56
CA SER A 302 -8.21 -18.45 8.99
C SER A 302 -9.10 -19.56 9.52
N TYR A 303 -9.67 -19.34 10.71
CA TYR A 303 -10.56 -20.28 11.36
C TYR A 303 -11.87 -19.61 11.77
N SER A 304 -12.99 -20.35 11.68
CA SER A 304 -14.28 -19.90 12.21
C SER A 304 -14.30 -20.00 13.73
N LEU A 305 -14.76 -18.93 14.40
CA LEU A 305 -14.95 -18.90 15.86
C LEU A 305 -16.22 -19.61 16.28
N LEU A 306 -17.27 -19.56 15.45
CA LEU A 306 -18.56 -20.16 15.73
C LEU A 306 -18.96 -21.13 14.62
N GLN A 307 -19.87 -22.03 14.95
CA GLN A 307 -20.55 -22.88 13.98
C GLN A 307 -22.05 -22.65 14.13
N ASP A 308 -22.72 -22.43 13.01
CA ASP A 308 -24.17 -22.38 12.94
C ASP A 308 -24.72 -23.78 13.21
N VAL A 309 -25.57 -23.93 14.22
CA VAL A 309 -26.03 -25.25 14.71
C VAL A 309 -26.92 -25.95 13.68
N ASP A 310 -27.75 -25.20 12.96
CA ASP A 310 -28.72 -25.76 12.02
C ASP A 310 -28.06 -26.17 10.69
N THR A 311 -27.11 -25.38 10.23
CA THR A 311 -26.46 -25.57 8.92
C THR A 311 -25.08 -26.24 9.01
N GLY A 312 -24.48 -26.29 10.21
CA GLY A 312 -23.10 -26.70 10.41
C GLY A 312 -22.06 -25.74 9.81
N ALA A 313 -22.48 -24.58 9.28
CA ALA A 313 -21.59 -23.65 8.61
C ALA A 313 -20.74 -22.86 9.62
N GLY A 314 -19.44 -22.78 9.36
CA GLY A 314 -18.54 -21.91 10.13
C GLY A 314 -18.94 -20.44 9.98
N LYS A 315 -19.06 -19.73 11.11
CA LYS A 315 -19.38 -18.30 11.19
C LYS A 315 -18.27 -17.55 11.93
N PHE A 316 -18.17 -16.25 11.67
CA PHE A 316 -17.20 -15.35 12.30
C PHE A 316 -15.76 -15.84 12.13
N GLN A 317 -15.24 -15.69 10.92
CA GLN A 317 -13.84 -16.02 10.64
C GLN A 317 -12.92 -15.06 11.38
N THR A 318 -11.90 -15.64 12.00
CA THR A 318 -10.80 -14.91 12.61
C THR A 318 -9.51 -15.23 11.86
N ARG A 319 -8.64 -14.23 11.68
CA ARG A 319 -7.44 -14.33 10.85
C ARG A 319 -6.33 -13.48 11.47
N PRO A 320 -5.32 -14.10 12.10
CA PRO A 320 -4.19 -13.38 12.66
C PRO A 320 -3.29 -12.79 11.57
N ASP A 321 -2.62 -11.69 11.90
CA ASP A 321 -1.69 -11.02 10.99
C ASP A 321 -0.47 -11.89 10.71
N ILE A 322 0.11 -12.49 11.75
CA ILE A 322 1.31 -13.33 11.65
C ILE A 322 1.17 -14.49 12.61
N THR A 323 1.30 -15.71 12.09
CA THR A 323 1.30 -16.94 12.90
C THR A 323 2.60 -17.69 12.72
N GLY A 324 3.27 -18.02 13.83
CA GLY A 324 4.46 -18.86 13.83
C GLY A 324 4.12 -20.31 14.11
N PHE A 325 4.61 -21.19 13.24
CA PHE A 325 4.44 -22.64 13.38
C PHE A 325 5.77 -23.32 13.69
N ARG A 326 5.68 -24.34 14.56
CA ARG A 326 6.74 -25.31 14.82
C ARG A 326 6.12 -26.71 14.84
N ASP A 327 6.76 -27.65 14.16
CA ASP A 327 6.30 -29.04 14.04
C ASP A 327 4.83 -29.17 13.56
N GLY A 328 4.42 -28.26 12.67
CA GLY A 328 3.07 -28.25 12.09
C GLY A 328 1.97 -27.69 13.01
N LYS A 329 2.31 -27.20 14.21
CA LYS A 329 1.36 -26.57 15.15
C LYS A 329 1.65 -25.07 15.30
N PRO A 330 0.61 -24.23 15.42
CA PRO A 330 0.80 -22.84 15.76
C PRO A 330 1.34 -22.75 17.18
N ASP A 331 2.35 -21.91 17.41
CA ASP A 331 3.01 -21.77 18.71
C ASP A 331 2.78 -20.36 19.29
N TRP A 332 2.86 -19.36 18.41
CA TRP A 332 2.62 -17.96 18.75
C TRP A 332 1.91 -17.22 17.63
N ILE A 333 1.24 -16.13 18.01
CA ILE A 333 0.57 -15.21 17.10
C ILE A 333 1.06 -13.79 17.39
N ILE A 334 1.33 -13.01 16.34
CA ILE A 334 1.54 -11.57 16.42
C ILE A 334 0.39 -10.89 15.68
N ASP A 335 -0.25 -9.92 16.33
CA ASP A 335 -1.22 -9.01 15.75
C ASP A 335 -0.67 -7.58 15.90
N THR A 336 -0.66 -6.85 14.79
CA THR A 336 0.01 -5.56 14.68
C THR A 336 -1.01 -4.42 14.75
N LYS A 337 -0.65 -3.34 15.43
CA LYS A 337 -1.52 -2.17 15.58
C LYS A 337 -0.75 -0.86 15.37
N TRP A 338 -1.13 -0.08 14.35
CA TRP A 338 -0.54 1.24 14.07
C TRP A 338 -1.13 2.35 14.97
N LYS A 339 -0.99 2.22 16.29
CA LYS A 339 -1.56 3.13 17.29
C LYS A 339 -0.48 3.72 18.20
N ARG A 340 -0.80 4.86 18.82
CA ARG A 340 -0.03 5.39 19.95
C ARG A 340 -0.61 4.78 21.22
N LEU A 341 0.25 4.21 22.06
CA LEU A 341 -0.14 3.80 23.41
C LEU A 341 -0.09 5.03 24.31
N ASP A 342 -1.07 5.14 25.20
CA ASP A 342 -1.16 6.20 26.19
C ASP A 342 -1.06 5.54 27.58
N GLU A 343 0.12 5.60 28.19
CA GLU A 343 0.38 4.94 29.47
C GLU A 343 -0.42 5.54 30.64
N ASP A 344 -0.89 6.78 30.50
CA ASP A 344 -1.67 7.48 31.53
C ASP A 344 -3.11 6.96 31.61
N GLU A 345 -3.60 6.25 30.59
CA GLU A 345 -4.91 5.60 30.62
C GLU A 345 -4.92 4.37 31.55
N CYS A 346 -6.06 4.05 32.19
CA CYS A 346 -6.14 2.93 33.14
C CYS A 346 -5.83 1.55 32.51
N ASN A 347 -6.06 1.41 31.21
CA ASN A 347 -5.71 0.22 30.42
C ASN A 347 -4.41 0.43 29.61
N GLN A 348 -3.64 1.46 29.92
CA GLN A 348 -2.34 1.79 29.31
C GLN A 348 -2.44 1.95 27.78
N GLY A 349 -3.56 2.50 27.30
CA GLY A 349 -3.84 2.73 25.89
C GLY A 349 -4.22 1.49 25.07
N ILE A 350 -4.33 0.31 25.69
CA ILE A 350 -4.72 -0.93 25.02
C ILE A 350 -6.23 -0.96 24.87
N ALA A 351 -6.71 -1.01 23.63
CA ALA A 351 -8.15 -1.06 23.36
C ALA A 351 -8.73 -2.41 23.78
N GLN A 352 -9.88 -2.39 24.47
CA GLN A 352 -10.58 -3.60 24.91
C GLN A 352 -10.92 -4.56 23.74
N ALA A 353 -11.23 -4.01 22.58
CA ALA A 353 -11.46 -4.80 21.36
C ALA A 353 -10.21 -5.58 20.91
N ASP A 354 -9.01 -4.99 21.06
CA ASP A 354 -7.75 -5.65 20.72
C ASP A 354 -7.50 -6.82 21.70
N VAL A 355 -7.80 -6.65 22.99
CA VAL A 355 -7.72 -7.73 24.00
C VAL A 355 -8.67 -8.88 23.68
N TYR A 356 -9.94 -8.59 23.34
CA TYR A 356 -10.90 -9.64 22.96
C TYR A 356 -10.47 -10.39 21.70
N GLN A 357 -9.87 -9.70 20.73
CA GLN A 357 -9.29 -10.33 19.55
C GLN A 357 -8.17 -11.31 19.95
N MET A 358 -7.28 -10.91 20.88
CA MET A 358 -6.20 -11.78 21.36
C MET A 358 -6.73 -13.00 22.10
N LEU A 359 -7.76 -12.84 22.92
CA LEU A 359 -8.43 -13.98 23.59
C LEU A 359 -9.02 -14.95 22.56
N GLY A 360 -9.65 -14.42 21.50
CA GLY A 360 -10.17 -15.22 20.40
C GLY A 360 -9.07 -16.01 19.68
N TYR A 361 -7.90 -15.40 19.46
CA TYR A 361 -6.75 -16.08 18.89
C TYR A 361 -6.18 -17.16 19.82
N ALA A 362 -5.89 -16.82 21.07
CA ALA A 362 -5.35 -17.74 22.06
C ALA A 362 -6.23 -19.01 22.15
N HIS A 363 -7.54 -18.83 22.27
CA HIS A 363 -8.47 -19.93 22.38
C HIS A 363 -8.62 -20.72 21.07
N ARG A 364 -8.83 -20.06 19.93
CA ARG A 364 -9.17 -20.74 18.68
C ARG A 364 -7.99 -21.47 18.03
N TYR A 365 -6.79 -20.93 18.20
CA TYR A 365 -5.56 -21.48 17.63
C TYR A 365 -4.81 -22.37 18.61
N ASP A 366 -5.29 -22.49 19.86
CA ASP A 366 -4.64 -23.24 20.94
C ASP A 366 -3.17 -22.84 21.11
N VAL A 367 -2.91 -21.53 21.05
CA VAL A 367 -1.57 -20.97 21.20
C VAL A 367 -1.36 -20.47 22.62
N ARG A 368 -0.13 -20.62 23.10
CA ARG A 368 0.24 -20.15 24.43
C ARG A 368 0.44 -18.65 24.46
N ASP A 369 1.15 -18.12 23.47
CA ASP A 369 1.65 -16.75 23.47
C ASP A 369 1.04 -15.96 22.31
N VAL A 370 0.29 -14.91 22.64
CA VAL A 370 -0.27 -13.97 21.67
C VAL A 370 0.33 -12.60 21.92
N ILE A 371 0.82 -11.93 20.88
CA ILE A 371 1.59 -10.69 20.97
C ILE A 371 0.83 -9.57 20.25
N LEU A 372 0.50 -8.50 20.97
CA LEU A 372 0.10 -7.23 20.39
C LEU A 372 1.34 -6.37 20.13
N LEU A 373 1.63 -6.09 18.87
CA LEU A 373 2.82 -5.33 18.45
C LEU A 373 2.45 -3.94 17.96
N TYR A 374 3.04 -2.92 18.60
CA TYR A 374 2.86 -1.50 18.27
C TYR A 374 4.15 -0.88 17.74
N PRO A 375 4.11 0.22 16.96
CA PRO A 375 5.30 1.03 16.73
C PRO A 375 5.79 1.65 18.05
N HIS A 376 7.09 1.54 18.33
CA HIS A 376 7.72 2.14 19.50
C HIS A 376 7.71 3.67 19.39
N GLN A 377 7.50 4.33 20.52
CA GLN A 377 7.24 5.76 20.62
C GLN A 377 7.84 6.30 21.90
N ALA A 378 8.14 7.60 21.91
CA ALA A 378 8.79 8.26 23.04
C ALA A 378 7.98 8.25 24.34
N GLY A 379 6.67 7.97 24.27
CA GLY A 379 5.78 7.85 25.44
C GLY A 379 5.66 6.44 26.00
N ILE A 380 6.37 5.45 25.45
CA ILE A 380 6.45 4.09 25.99
C ILE A 380 7.72 3.99 26.82
N ASP A 381 7.61 3.63 28.09
CA ASP A 381 8.75 3.54 29.01
C ASP A 381 9.69 2.38 28.62
N GLY A 382 10.97 2.69 28.39
CA GLY A 382 12.04 1.72 28.14
C GLY A 382 12.41 1.55 26.67
N GLU A 383 13.21 0.53 26.36
CA GLU A 383 13.61 0.22 24.99
C GLU A 383 12.52 -0.57 24.23
N ALA A 384 12.56 -0.52 22.90
CA ALA A 384 11.70 -1.34 22.06
C ALA A 384 11.87 -2.84 22.37
N GLY A 385 10.77 -3.60 22.26
CA GLY A 385 10.70 -5.01 22.65
C GLY A 385 9.48 -5.32 23.50
N LEU A 386 9.58 -6.34 24.35
CA LEU A 386 8.50 -6.76 25.25
C LEU A 386 8.28 -5.72 26.35
N GLN A 387 7.10 -5.10 26.37
CA GLN A 387 6.75 -4.04 27.32
C GLN A 387 6.01 -4.58 28.54
N ARG A 388 5.06 -5.49 28.32
CA ARG A 388 4.22 -6.08 29.37
C ARG A 388 3.83 -7.51 29.03
N ARG A 389 3.52 -8.29 30.07
CA ARG A 389 3.01 -9.66 29.96
C ARG A 389 1.80 -9.82 30.87
N PHE A 390 0.68 -10.23 30.29
CA PHE A 390 -0.56 -10.52 30.99
C PHE A 390 -0.88 -12.01 30.90
N ARG A 391 -1.31 -12.60 32.01
CA ARG A 391 -1.82 -13.97 32.05
C ARG A 391 -3.31 -13.97 31.72
N ILE A 392 -3.73 -14.83 30.80
CA ILE A 392 -5.16 -15.05 30.54
C ILE A 392 -5.73 -15.85 31.71
N LEU A 393 -6.76 -15.30 32.35
CA LEU A 393 -7.48 -15.98 33.42
C LEU A 393 -8.47 -16.97 32.79
N GLY A 394 -8.36 -18.24 33.19
CA GLY A 394 -9.25 -19.31 32.75
C GLY A 394 -10.09 -19.86 33.89
N ASN A 395 -11.30 -20.33 33.58
CA ASN A 395 -12.21 -20.94 34.55
C ASN A 395 -12.01 -22.46 34.72
N THR A 396 -11.10 -23.06 33.94
CA THR A 396 -10.90 -24.52 33.92
C THR A 396 -9.63 -24.91 34.67
N PRO A 397 -9.73 -25.64 35.80
CA PRO A 397 -8.55 -26.14 36.51
C PRO A 397 -7.70 -27.04 35.61
N GLY A 398 -6.40 -26.78 35.52
CA GLY A 398 -5.45 -27.59 34.74
C GLY A 398 -5.32 -27.25 33.25
N ALA A 399 -6.00 -26.21 32.76
CA ALA A 399 -5.75 -25.71 31.41
C ALA A 399 -4.33 -25.12 31.26
N ALA A 400 -3.76 -25.23 30.06
CA ALA A 400 -2.47 -24.63 29.76
C ALA A 400 -2.50 -23.10 29.98
N GLU A 401 -1.45 -22.56 30.59
CA GLU A 401 -1.36 -21.12 30.84
C GLU A 401 -1.12 -20.38 29.53
N GLN A 402 -2.04 -19.49 29.15
CA GLN A 402 -1.91 -18.62 27.97
C GLN A 402 -1.60 -17.17 28.39
N PHE A 403 -0.91 -16.44 27.53
CA PHE A 403 -0.41 -15.10 27.79
C PHE A 403 -0.69 -14.14 26.64
N ILE A 404 -1.01 -12.90 27.00
CA ILE A 404 -1.02 -11.76 26.08
C ILE A 404 0.23 -10.93 26.39
N HIS A 405 1.07 -10.76 25.39
CA HIS A 405 2.26 -9.92 25.45
C HIS A 405 1.98 -8.62 24.73
N VAL A 406 2.37 -7.51 25.34
CA VAL A 406 2.35 -6.20 24.69
C VAL A 406 3.78 -5.84 24.37
N ALA A 407 4.03 -5.57 23.10
CA ALA A 407 5.36 -5.30 22.59
C ALA A 407 5.36 -4.07 21.70
N SER A 408 6.53 -3.46 21.56
CA SER A 408 6.76 -2.35 20.65
C SER A 408 7.99 -2.59 19.78
N VAL A 409 8.04 -1.99 18.59
CA VAL A 409 9.15 -2.10 17.64
C VAL A 409 9.63 -0.73 17.17
N GLU A 410 10.93 -0.46 17.29
CA GLU A 410 11.53 0.78 16.81
C GLU A 410 11.61 0.81 15.29
N LEU A 411 11.17 1.92 14.70
CA LEU A 411 11.04 2.10 13.25
C LEU A 411 11.86 3.26 12.70
N ALA A 412 12.57 4.02 13.56
CA ALA A 412 13.51 5.03 13.11
C ALA A 412 14.65 4.41 12.28
N ASP A 413 15.23 3.30 12.77
CA ASP A 413 16.18 2.47 12.02
C ASP A 413 15.57 1.10 11.69
N LEU A 414 15.00 1.02 10.48
CA LEU A 414 14.37 -0.19 9.95
C LEU A 414 15.34 -1.39 9.82
N SER A 415 16.66 -1.16 9.85
CA SER A 415 17.64 -2.26 9.75
C SER A 415 17.71 -3.10 11.03
N THR A 416 17.24 -2.55 12.16
CA THR A 416 17.24 -3.22 13.47
C THR A 416 16.00 -4.09 13.69
N VAL A 417 14.90 -3.82 12.97
CA VAL A 417 13.61 -4.51 13.10
C VAL A 417 13.72 -6.05 13.03
N PRO A 418 14.50 -6.65 12.10
CA PRO A 418 14.67 -8.10 12.07
C PRO A 418 15.13 -8.66 13.41
N GLU A 419 16.17 -8.05 14.02
CA GLU A 419 16.72 -8.53 15.28
C GLU A 419 15.77 -8.30 16.46
N GLN A 420 15.10 -7.14 16.50
CA GLN A 420 14.05 -6.86 17.49
C GLN A 420 12.97 -7.96 17.49
N LEU A 421 12.51 -8.39 16.31
CA LEU A 421 11.51 -9.46 16.18
C LEU A 421 12.06 -10.83 16.63
N ARG A 422 13.33 -11.13 16.36
CA ARG A 422 13.97 -12.36 16.87
C ARG A 422 13.99 -12.37 18.39
N CYS A 423 14.48 -11.29 18.99
CA CYS A 423 14.55 -11.12 20.44
C CYS A 423 13.16 -11.17 21.09
N LEU A 424 12.17 -10.52 20.50
CA LEU A 424 10.79 -10.51 20.99
C LEU A 424 10.19 -11.92 21.05
N VAL A 425 10.22 -12.64 19.92
CA VAL A 425 9.67 -14.01 19.83
C VAL A 425 10.41 -14.94 20.77
N ASN A 426 11.75 -14.88 20.81
CA ASN A 426 12.54 -15.70 21.71
C ASN A 426 12.28 -15.36 23.18
N THR A 427 12.07 -14.11 23.55
CA THR A 427 11.79 -13.72 24.94
C THR A 427 10.40 -14.13 25.38
N ALA A 428 9.39 -13.90 24.53
CA ALA A 428 8.02 -14.34 24.79
C ALA A 428 7.97 -15.85 25.05
N ILE A 429 8.66 -16.63 24.20
CA ILE A 429 8.67 -18.11 24.25
C ILE A 429 9.71 -18.68 25.22
N SER A 430 10.77 -17.96 25.59
CA SER A 430 11.78 -18.47 26.55
C SER A 430 11.44 -18.13 27.99
N SER A 431 10.46 -17.27 28.24
CA SER A 431 9.95 -16.90 29.57
C SER A 431 9.28 -18.06 30.35
N HIS A 432 9.55 -19.30 29.94
CA HIS A 432 9.00 -20.58 30.38
C HIS A 432 9.72 -21.19 31.58
N THR A 433 10.84 -20.61 32.06
CA THR A 433 11.71 -21.21 33.09
C THR A 433 11.69 -20.51 34.46
N ARG A 434 10.89 -19.46 34.66
CA ARG A 434 10.68 -18.89 36.01
C ARG A 434 9.27 -19.16 36.49
N PRO A 435 9.07 -19.99 37.53
CA PRO A 435 7.77 -20.11 38.17
C PRO A 435 7.41 -18.73 38.72
N VAL A 436 6.23 -18.25 38.33
CA VAL A 436 5.61 -17.10 39.00
C VAL A 436 5.38 -17.55 40.44
N ALA A 437 6.12 -16.97 41.38
CA ALA A 437 5.84 -17.15 42.78
C ALA A 437 4.41 -16.66 43.02
N LEU A 438 3.53 -17.59 43.38
CA LEU A 438 2.22 -17.28 43.93
C LEU A 438 2.44 -16.37 45.14
N VAL A 439 2.20 -15.07 44.96
CA VAL A 439 2.00 -14.18 46.11
C VAL A 439 0.62 -14.54 46.63
N ALA A 440 0.60 -15.18 47.79
CA ALA A 440 -0.57 -15.62 48.53
C ALA A 440 -1.41 -14.45 49.05
#